data_AF-A0A4Y3RCU1-F1
#
_entry.id   AF-A0A4Y3RCU1-F1
#
_cell.length_a   1.000
_cell.length_b   1.000
_cell.length_c   1.000
_cell.angle_alpha   90.00
_cell.angle_beta   90.00
_cell.angle_gamma   90.00
#
_symmetry.space_group_name_H-M   'P 1'
#
loop_
_entity.id
_entity.type
_entity.pdbx_description
1 polymer ?
#
loop_
_entity_poly.entity_id
_entity_poly.type
_entity_poly.pdbx_seq_one_letter_code
_entity_poly.pdbx_strand_id
1 'polypeptide(L)'
;MEALARRLVPDAMWAAAGPLLPDRRPRPQGGGRAAADARAVLVAVVYVVTSGCAWQHLPPSFGVSVPTAHRWFTRWTGADLWRNLCEATSHDPALADWTRAIQECAARRVHT
;
A
#
# COMPACT_ATOMS: atom_id res chain seq x y z
N MET A 1 -13.21 -9.75 2.73
CA MET A 1 -12.13 -8.79 2.40
C MET A 1 -10.74 -9.41 2.43
N GLU A 2 -10.47 -10.37 3.32
CA GLU A 2 -9.12 -10.94 3.49
C GLU A 2 -8.56 -11.62 2.22
N ALA A 3 -9.39 -12.32 1.45
CA ALA A 3 -8.97 -12.91 0.18
C ALA A 3 -8.55 -11.87 -0.87
N LEU A 4 -9.27 -10.75 -0.98
CA LEU A 4 -8.90 -9.64 -1.87
C LEU A 4 -7.63 -8.94 -1.37
N ALA A 5 -7.51 -8.75 -0.05
CA ALA A 5 -6.31 -8.18 0.56
C ALA A 5 -5.07 -9.03 0.28
N ARG A 6 -5.15 -10.36 0.39
CA ARG A 6 -4.05 -11.28 0.08
C ARG A 6 -3.72 -11.33 -1.42
N ARG A 7 -4.71 -11.10 -2.30
CA ARG A 7 -4.47 -11.01 -3.75
C ARG A 7 -3.76 -9.72 -4.14
N LEU A 8 -4.16 -8.59 -3.55
CA LEU A 8 -3.56 -7.28 -3.84
C LEU A 8 -2.20 -7.11 -3.16
N VAL A 9 -2.11 -7.56 -1.90
CA VAL A 9 -0.91 -7.51 -1.07
C VAL A 9 -0.69 -8.90 -0.44
N PRO A 10 -0.03 -9.80 -1.19
CA PRO A 10 0.41 -11.10 -0.66
C PRO A 10 1.26 -10.94 0.60
N ASP A 11 1.27 -11.96 1.46
CA ASP A 11 2.07 -11.91 2.70
C ASP A 11 3.56 -11.68 2.43
N ALA A 12 4.09 -12.22 1.34
CA ALA A 12 5.47 -11.98 0.91
C ALA A 12 5.72 -10.52 0.51
N MET A 13 4.80 -9.90 -0.23
CA MET A 13 4.87 -8.47 -0.56
C MET A 13 4.75 -7.61 0.71
N TRP A 14 3.88 -8.00 1.65
CA TRP A 14 3.76 -7.33 2.94
C TRP A 14 5.04 -7.44 3.77
N ALA A 15 5.71 -8.60 3.75
CA ALA A 15 6.97 -8.80 4.45
C ALA A 15 8.09 -7.90 3.90
N ALA A 16 8.09 -7.64 2.59
CA ALA A 16 9.01 -6.69 1.95
C ALA A 16 8.62 -5.21 2.23
N ALA A 17 7.32 -4.90 2.19
CA ALA A 17 6.83 -3.53 2.39
C ALA A 17 6.92 -3.08 3.86
N GLY A 18 6.58 -3.95 4.81
CA GLY A 18 6.54 -3.70 6.25
C GLY A 18 7.73 -2.89 6.79
N PRO A 19 9.00 -3.30 6.56
CA PRO A 19 10.18 -2.57 7.03
C PRO A 19 10.43 -1.24 6.31
N LEU A 20 9.89 -1.05 5.11
CA LEU A 20 10.02 0.20 4.33
C LEU A 20 8.99 1.26 4.73
N LEU A 21 7.92 0.85 5.42
CA LEU A 21 6.88 1.76 5.85
C LEU A 21 7.40 2.67 6.97
N PRO A 22 7.29 4.01 6.84
CA PRO A 22 7.73 4.90 7.90
C PRO A 22 6.91 4.63 9.16
N ASP A 23 7.60 4.52 10.29
CA ASP A 23 7.02 4.16 11.59
C ASP A 23 5.72 4.92 11.83
N ARG A 24 4.63 4.17 12.01
CA ARG A 24 3.41 4.72 12.57
C ARG A 24 3.73 5.01 14.02
N ARG A 25 4.26 6.22 14.29
CA ARG A 25 4.57 6.68 15.64
C ARG A 25 3.39 6.28 16.53
N PRO A 26 3.57 5.37 17.49
CA PRO A 26 2.46 4.85 18.26
C PRO A 26 1.80 6.03 18.96
N ARG A 27 0.52 6.25 18.67
CA ARG A 27 -0.25 7.25 19.40
C ARG A 27 -0.25 6.80 20.87
N PRO A 28 0.00 7.69 21.85
CA PRO A 28 0.15 7.28 23.26
C PRO A 28 -1.07 6.59 23.87
N GLN A 29 -2.23 6.59 23.19
CA GLN A 29 -3.36 5.73 23.55
C GLN A 29 -3.14 4.33 22.99
N GLY A 30 -2.69 3.43 23.88
CA GLY A 30 -2.43 2.03 23.60
C GLY A 30 -3.58 1.34 22.87
N GLY A 31 -3.24 0.65 21.78
CA GLY A 31 -4.16 -0.20 21.04
C GLY A 31 -3.39 -0.99 19.99
N GLY A 32 -3.23 -2.29 20.21
CA GLY A 32 -2.44 -3.24 19.39
C GLY A 32 -2.94 -3.48 17.96
N ARG A 33 -3.63 -2.52 17.34
CA ARG A 33 -4.16 -2.58 15.97
C ARG A 33 -3.31 -1.85 14.93
N ALA A 34 -2.28 -1.11 15.34
CA ALA A 34 -1.46 -0.27 14.46
C ALA A 34 -0.82 -1.01 13.26
N ALA A 35 -0.45 -2.29 13.42
CA ALA A 35 0.10 -3.12 12.35
C ALA A 35 -0.99 -3.59 11.35
N ALA A 36 -2.16 -4.01 11.84
CA ALA A 36 -3.30 -4.36 11.01
C ALA A 36 -3.81 -3.15 10.20
N ASP A 37 -3.78 -1.96 10.82
CA ASP A 37 -4.07 -0.69 10.15
C ASP A 37 -3.08 -0.39 9.00
N ALA A 38 -1.80 -0.77 9.10
CA ALA A 38 -0.79 -0.45 8.09
C ALA A 38 -0.96 -1.29 6.82
N ARG A 39 -1.23 -2.59 7.00
CA ARG A 39 -1.57 -3.47 5.88
C ARG A 39 -2.89 -3.08 5.23
N ALA A 40 -3.90 -2.74 6.02
CA ALA A 40 -5.19 -2.28 5.50
C ALA A 40 -5.04 -1.01 4.63
N VAL A 41 -4.24 -0.05 5.09
CA VAL A 41 -3.92 1.16 4.30
C VAL A 41 -3.17 0.79 3.02
N LEU A 42 -2.18 -0.10 3.07
CA LEU A 42 -1.44 -0.52 1.89
C LEU A 42 -2.34 -1.18 0.86
N VAL A 43 -3.20 -2.11 1.31
CA VAL A 43 -4.19 -2.77 0.46
C VAL A 43 -5.14 -1.76 -0.18
N ALA A 44 -5.65 -0.80 0.59
CA ALA A 44 -6.55 0.24 0.08
C ALA A 44 -5.86 1.13 -0.98
N VAL A 45 -4.62 1.53 -0.74
CA VAL A 45 -3.84 2.33 -1.69
C VAL A 45 -3.55 1.53 -2.95
N VAL A 46 -3.05 0.29 -2.82
CA VAL A 46 -2.77 -0.58 -3.97
C VAL A 46 -4.03 -0.79 -4.80
N TYR A 47 -5.17 -1.05 -4.17
CA TYR A 47 -6.45 -1.18 -4.87
C TYR A 47 -6.77 0.04 -5.74
N VAL A 48 -6.69 1.25 -5.19
CA VAL A 48 -6.99 2.50 -5.91
C VAL A 48 -6.00 2.74 -7.04
N VAL A 49 -4.72 2.47 -6.79
CA VAL A 49 -3.64 2.66 -7.77
C VAL A 49 -3.78 1.68 -8.93
N THR A 50 -4.00 0.40 -8.67
CA THR A 50 -4.07 -0.63 -9.73
C THR A 50 -5.41 -0.63 -10.46
N SER A 51 -6.52 -0.32 -9.78
CA SER A 51 -7.83 -0.23 -10.43
C SER A 51 -8.02 1.07 -11.21
N GLY A 52 -7.20 2.09 -10.94
CA GLY A 52 -7.33 3.40 -11.56
C GLY A 52 -8.53 4.22 -11.06
N CYS A 53 -9.35 3.71 -10.13
CA CYS A 53 -10.59 4.36 -9.70
C CYS A 53 -10.35 5.64 -8.88
N ALA A 54 -11.27 6.60 -8.92
CA ALA A 54 -11.16 7.79 -8.09
C ALA A 54 -11.09 7.42 -6.60
N TRP A 55 -10.32 8.19 -5.81
CA TRP A 55 -10.15 7.95 -4.36
C TRP A 55 -11.49 7.87 -3.60
N GLN A 56 -12.50 8.63 -4.04
CA GLN A 56 -13.86 8.61 -3.51
C GLN A 56 -14.60 7.28 -3.70
N HIS A 57 -14.17 6.43 -4.64
CA HIS A 57 -14.73 5.11 -4.89
C HIS A 57 -14.04 4.00 -4.07
N LEU A 58 -13.14 4.36 -3.15
CA LEU A 58 -12.54 3.38 -2.23
C LEU A 58 -13.64 2.73 -1.38
N PRO A 59 -13.82 1.40 -1.46
CA PRO A 59 -14.82 0.70 -0.67
C PRO A 59 -14.58 0.89 0.84
N PRO A 60 -15.62 1.19 1.64
CA PRO A 60 -15.49 1.32 3.09
C PRO A 60 -15.11 -0.01 3.78
N SER A 61 -15.27 -1.14 3.09
CA SER A 61 -14.93 -2.48 3.57
C SER A 61 -13.44 -2.68 3.85
N PHE A 62 -12.56 -1.81 3.36
CA PHE A 62 -11.14 -1.81 3.71
C PHE A 62 -10.88 -1.28 5.14
N GLY A 63 -11.85 -0.64 5.79
CA GLY A 63 -11.68 -0.05 7.13
C GLY A 63 -10.76 1.17 7.16
N VAL A 64 -10.47 1.75 5.99
CA VAL A 64 -9.58 2.90 5.83
C VAL A 64 -10.35 4.06 5.21
N SER A 65 -10.27 5.23 5.83
CA SER A 65 -10.89 6.43 5.27
C SER A 65 -10.12 6.94 4.05
N VAL A 66 -10.83 7.48 3.06
CA VAL A 66 -10.24 8.06 1.84
C VAL A 66 -9.13 9.08 2.14
N PRO A 67 -9.30 10.04 3.07
CA PRO A 67 -8.25 11.01 3.40
C PRO A 67 -7.00 10.34 3.99
N THR A 68 -7.18 9.23 4.72
CA THR A 68 -6.07 8.47 5.29
C THR A 68 -5.31 7.75 4.17
N ALA A 69 -6.00 7.02 3.30
CA ALA A 69 -5.37 6.33 2.17
C ALA A 69 -4.61 7.30 1.26
N HIS A 70 -5.21 8.44 0.90
CA HIS A 70 -4.58 9.45 0.07
C HIS A 70 -3.32 10.05 0.73
N ARG A 71 -3.39 10.41 2.01
CA ARG A 71 -2.24 10.95 2.76
C ARG A 71 -1.07 9.98 2.78
N TRP A 72 -1.35 8.70 2.99
CA TRP A 72 -0.32 7.66 2.99
C TRP A 72 0.26 7.42 1.60
N PHE A 73 -0.57 7.42 0.55
CA PHE A 73 -0.08 7.37 -0.82
C PHE A 73 0.89 8.51 -1.12
N THR A 74 0.53 9.76 -0.84
CA THR A 74 1.43 10.91 -1.05
C THR A 74 2.73 10.77 -0.25
N ARG A 75 2.65 10.35 1.02
CA ARG A 75 3.82 10.15 1.88
C ARG A 75 4.74 9.05 1.36
N TRP A 76 4.20 7.93 0.91
CA TRP A 76 4.95 6.79 0.40
C TRP A 76 5.58 7.07 -0.95
N THR A 77 4.84 7.73 -1.83
CA THR A 77 5.37 8.19 -3.12
C THR A 77 6.53 9.16 -2.92
N GLY A 78 6.41 10.11 -1.99
CA GLY A 78 7.51 11.03 -1.65
C GLY A 78 8.69 10.39 -0.92
N ALA A 79 8.56 9.15 -0.44
CA ALA A 79 9.60 8.38 0.23
C ALA A 79 10.16 7.24 -0.66
N ASP A 80 9.89 7.26 -1.97
CA ASP A 80 10.29 6.22 -2.93
C ASP A 80 9.88 4.79 -2.55
N LEU A 81 8.79 4.62 -1.78
CA LEU A 81 8.35 3.29 -1.32
C LEU A 81 8.15 2.31 -2.48
N TRP A 82 7.52 2.76 -3.57
CA TRP A 82 7.19 1.91 -4.71
C TRP A 82 8.45 1.36 -5.40
N ARG A 83 9.47 2.20 -5.52
CA ARG A 83 10.77 1.82 -6.08
C ARG A 83 11.49 0.84 -5.16
N ASN A 84 11.58 1.17 -3.87
CA ASN A 84 12.23 0.33 -2.86
C ASN A 84 11.54 -1.03 -2.74
N LEU A 85 10.22 -1.07 -2.90
CA LEU A 85 9.46 -2.31 -2.89
C LEU A 85 9.77 -3.19 -4.10
N CYS A 86 9.85 -2.60 -5.30
CA CYS A 86 10.24 -3.33 -6.52
C CYS A 86 11.66 -3.90 -6.42
N GLU A 87 12.58 -3.18 -5.77
CA GLU A 87 13.94 -3.65 -5.52
C GLU A 87 13.96 -4.81 -4.51
N ALA A 88 13.22 -4.67 -3.40
CA ALA A 88 13.14 -5.68 -2.35
C ALA A 88 12.50 -7.01 -2.82
N THR A 89 11.58 -6.95 -3.79
CA THR A 89 10.93 -8.14 -4.38
C THR A 89 11.64 -8.67 -5.62
N SER A 90 12.77 -8.07 -6.05
CA SER A 90 13.45 -8.42 -7.31
C SER A 90 13.96 -9.87 -7.36
N HIS A 91 14.06 -10.56 -6.23
CA HIS A 91 14.45 -11.97 -6.17
C HIS A 91 13.30 -12.93 -6.54
N ASP A 92 12.05 -12.51 -6.42
CA ASP A 92 10.87 -13.29 -6.79
C ASP A 92 10.26 -12.69 -8.07
N PRO A 93 10.35 -13.37 -9.23
CA PRO A 93 9.89 -12.81 -10.50
C PRO A 93 8.38 -12.50 -10.50
N ALA A 94 7.56 -13.32 -9.85
CA ALA A 94 6.12 -13.10 -9.81
C ALA A 94 5.76 -11.86 -8.98
N LEU A 95 6.45 -11.64 -7.86
CA LEU A 95 6.27 -10.43 -7.07
C LEU A 95 6.90 -9.21 -7.73
N ALA A 96 8.06 -9.35 -8.37
CA ALA A 96 8.76 -8.27 -9.05
C ALA A 96 7.90 -7.65 -10.16
N ASP A 97 7.30 -8.48 -11.01
CA ASP A 97 6.39 -8.01 -12.07
C ASP A 97 5.16 -7.31 -11.50
N TRP A 98 4.58 -7.85 -10.42
CA TRP A 98 3.45 -7.21 -9.75
C TRP A 98 3.82 -5.85 -9.12
N THR A 99 4.95 -5.77 -8.41
CA THR A 99 5.41 -4.53 -7.80
C THR A 99 5.82 -3.47 -8.83
N ARG A 100 6.37 -3.90 -9.97
CA ARG A 100 6.68 -3.01 -11.09
C ARG A 100 5.39 -2.43 -11.69
N ALA A 101 4.37 -3.26 -11.92
CA ALA A 101 3.07 -2.77 -12.39
C ALA A 101 2.45 -1.76 -11.42
N ILE A 102 2.54 -2.00 -10.10
CA ILE A 102 2.10 -1.04 -9.08
C ILE A 102 2.88 0.27 -9.18
N GLN A 103 4.22 0.20 -9.30
CA GLN A 103 5.08 1.38 -9.43
C GLN A 103 4.68 2.22 -10.66
N GLU A 104 4.44 1.58 -11.81
CA GLU A 104 4.00 2.27 -13.02
C GLU A 104 2.62 2.92 -12.86
N CYS A 105 1.65 2.22 -12.26
CA CYS A 105 0.34 2.78 -11.96
C CYS A 105 0.43 3.95 -10.98
N ALA A 106 1.26 3.84 -9.95
CA ALA A 106 1.48 4.90 -8.97
C ALA A 106 2.10 6.13 -9.65
N ALA A 107 3.10 5.94 -10.51
CA ALA A 107 3.78 7.01 -11.23
C ALA A 107 2.80 7.79 -12.14
N ARG A 108 1.90 7.11 -12.85
CA ARG A 108 0.87 7.76 -13.69
C ARG A 108 -0.02 8.71 -12.88
N ARG A 109 -0.34 8.33 -11.65
CA ARG A 109 -1.25 9.08 -10.76
C ARG A 109 -0.63 10.32 -10.12
N VAL A 110 0.70 10.42 -10.10
CA VAL A 110 1.43 11.60 -9.62
C VAL A 110 1.43 12.72 -10.66
N HIS A 111 1.29 12.36 -11.94
CA HIS A 111 1.44 13.27 -13.08
C HIS A 111 0.11 13.69 -13.71
N THR A 112 -1.03 13.37 -13.07
CA THR A 112 -2.40 13.73 -13.50
C THR A 112 -3.09 14.55 -12.45
#